data_AF-A0A9E6VSX5-F1
#
_entry.id   AF-A0A9E6VSX5-F1
#
_cell.length_a   1.000
_cell.length_b   1.000
_cell.length_c   1.000
_cell.angle_alpha   90.00
_cell.angle_beta   90.00
_cell.angle_gamma   90.00
#
_symmetry.space_group_name_H-M   'P 1'
#
loop_
_entity.id
_entity.type
_entity.pdbx_description
1 polymer ?
#
loop_
_entity_poly.entity_id
_entity_poly.type
_entity_poly.pdbx_seq_one_letter_code
_entity_poly.pdbx_strand_id
1 'polypeptide(L)'
;MSDFGALIELKTISQTKLTAEEIRLFRNAVDKIKKENQFSDALGESFLFKIMDVDSNGSSLVVILSEYWFGDEDEQETFDFAKENDLEKIETIAASLQALMGKEHIVTAIFDGW
;
A
#
# COMPACT_ATOMS: atom_id res chain seq x y z
N MET A 1 -3.00 5.01 -16.49
CA MET A 1 -3.92 4.28 -15.61
C MET A 1 -3.35 2.90 -15.54
N SER A 2 -2.56 2.60 -14.52
CA SER A 2 -2.08 1.23 -14.27
C SER A 2 -3.26 0.27 -14.14
N ASP A 3 -3.02 -1.00 -14.44
CA ASP A 3 -4.05 -2.03 -14.44
C ASP A 3 -4.09 -2.83 -13.12
N PHE A 4 -2.94 -2.92 -12.43
CA PHE A 4 -2.83 -3.63 -11.16
C PHE A 4 -1.55 -3.25 -10.40
N GLY A 5 -1.40 -3.76 -9.18
CA GLY A 5 -0.18 -3.67 -8.40
C GLY A 5 -0.42 -3.76 -6.90
N ALA A 6 0.58 -3.32 -6.14
CA ALA A 6 0.55 -3.43 -4.69
C ALA A 6 0.14 -2.12 -4.02
N LEU A 7 -0.76 -2.24 -3.04
CA LEU A 7 -1.22 -1.13 -2.24
C LEU A 7 -1.40 -1.51 -0.77
N ILE A 8 -1.33 -0.52 0.11
CA ILE A 8 -1.64 -0.65 1.53
C ILE A 8 -2.79 0.27 1.87
N GLU A 9 -3.83 -0.30 2.46
CA GLU A 9 -4.99 0.45 2.92
C GLU A 9 -4.95 0.63 4.44
N LEU A 10 -5.20 1.85 4.90
CA LEU A 10 -5.45 2.19 6.29
C LEU A 10 -6.95 2.48 6.48
N LYS A 11 -7.55 1.80 7.45
CA LYS A 11 -8.91 2.07 7.95
C LYS A 11 -8.89 2.23 9.47
N THR A 12 -9.88 2.95 9.99
CA THR A 12 -10.13 3.06 11.43
C THR A 12 -11.25 2.12 11.86
N ILE A 13 -11.15 1.53 13.06
CA ILE A 13 -12.09 0.50 13.54
C ILE A 13 -13.37 1.12 14.14
N SER A 14 -13.21 2.23 14.86
CA SER A 14 -14.22 2.74 15.80
C SER A 14 -15.04 3.91 15.27
N GLN A 15 -14.58 4.55 14.21
CA GLN A 15 -15.17 5.76 13.67
C GLN A 15 -15.37 5.66 12.16
N THR A 16 -16.18 6.55 11.60
CA THR A 16 -16.49 6.54 10.18
C THR A 16 -15.47 7.28 9.33
N LYS A 17 -14.56 8.06 9.95
CA LYS A 17 -13.59 8.92 9.27
C LYS A 17 -12.28 8.98 10.04
N LEU A 18 -11.17 9.05 9.32
CA LEU A 18 -9.86 9.37 9.88
C LEU A 18 -9.80 10.86 10.25
N THR A 19 -9.23 11.13 11.42
CA THR A 19 -8.92 12.49 11.87
C THR A 19 -7.68 13.01 11.16
N ALA A 20 -7.54 14.34 11.10
CA ALA A 20 -6.35 14.97 10.52
C ALA A 20 -5.04 14.53 11.20
N GLU A 21 -5.10 14.23 12.51
CA GLU A 21 -3.94 13.76 13.26
C GLU A 21 -3.57 12.31 12.88
N GLU A 22 -4.55 11.42 12.72
CA GLU A 22 -4.29 10.04 12.25
C GLU A 22 -3.72 10.03 10.83
N ILE A 23 -4.24 10.88 9.94
CA ILE A 23 -3.71 11.06 8.58
C ILE A 23 -2.24 11.52 8.66
N ARG A 24 -1.93 12.50 9.52
CA ARG A 24 -0.57 13.00 9.71
C ARG A 24 0.37 11.92 10.27
N LEU A 25 -0.08 11.17 11.26
CA LEU A 25 0.67 10.06 11.85
C LEU A 25 0.98 8.98 10.81
N PHE A 26 -0.02 8.60 9.99
CA PHE A 26 0.17 7.62 8.93
C PHE A 26 1.18 8.09 7.89
N ARG A 27 1.09 9.34 7.43
CA ARG A 27 2.07 9.93 6.49
C ARG A 27 3.49 9.88 7.05
N ASN A 28 3.66 10.23 8.32
CA ASN A 28 4.96 10.14 9.00
C ASN A 28 5.47 8.69 9.11
N ALA A 29 4.58 7.74 9.39
CA ALA A 29 4.92 6.32 9.47
C ALA A 29 5.38 5.77 8.11
N VAL A 30 4.68 6.12 7.03
CA VAL A 30 5.05 5.78 5.65
C VAL A 30 6.43 6.37 5.30
N ASP A 31 6.63 7.66 5.56
CA ASP A 31 7.92 8.33 5.30
C ASP A 31 9.08 7.71 6.09
N LYS A 32 8.82 7.27 7.33
CA LYS A 32 9.81 6.58 8.15
C LYS A 32 10.20 5.25 7.51
N ILE A 33 9.22 4.41 7.15
CA ILE A 33 9.47 3.09 6.54
C ILE A 33 10.20 3.23 5.21
N LYS A 34 9.80 4.21 4.38
CA LYS A 34 10.47 4.52 3.10
C LYS A 34 11.94 4.89 3.28
N LYS A 35 12.31 5.59 4.35
CA LYS A 35 13.71 5.99 4.62
C LYS A 35 14.53 4.87 5.23
N GLU A 36 13.91 4.04 6.06
CA GLU A 36 14.59 2.96 6.79
C GLU A 36 14.81 1.72 5.92
N ASN A 37 14.10 1.58 4.80
CA ASN A 37 14.15 0.39 3.96
C ASN A 37 14.34 0.74 2.49
N GLN A 38 15.05 -0.13 1.77
CA GLN A 38 15.21 -0.07 0.31
C GLN A 38 14.39 -1.20 -0.33
N PHE A 39 13.07 -1.14 -0.17
CA PHE A 39 12.20 -2.11 -0.81
C PHE A 39 12.12 -1.85 -2.32
N SER A 40 12.31 -2.92 -3.08
CA SER A 40 12.09 -2.91 -4.52
C SER A 40 10.94 -3.84 -4.90
N ASP A 41 10.27 -3.45 -5.97
CA ASP A 41 9.15 -4.13 -6.57
C ASP A 41 9.60 -5.33 -7.44
N ALA A 42 8.66 -5.97 -8.13
CA ALA A 42 8.91 -7.12 -8.99
C ALA A 42 9.85 -6.82 -10.18
N LEU A 43 9.93 -5.56 -10.61
CA LEU A 43 10.82 -5.10 -11.68
C LEU A 43 12.19 -4.64 -11.15
N GLY A 44 12.40 -4.68 -9.83
CA GLY A 44 13.61 -4.19 -9.17
C GLY A 44 13.62 -2.68 -8.97
N GLU A 45 12.54 -1.98 -9.29
CA GLU A 45 12.38 -0.55 -9.08
C GLU A 45 12.02 -0.27 -7.61
N SER A 46 12.36 0.92 -7.12
CA SER A 46 11.98 1.28 -5.75
C SER A 46 10.46 1.45 -5.63
N PHE A 47 9.86 0.93 -4.56
CA PHE A 47 8.43 1.17 -4.32
C PHE A 47 8.11 2.67 -4.26
N LEU A 48 6.95 3.03 -4.80
CA LEU A 48 6.50 4.41 -5.01
C LEU A 48 6.22 5.13 -3.68
N PHE A 49 5.55 4.45 -2.75
CA PHE A 49 5.03 5.02 -1.50
C PHE A 49 4.15 6.26 -1.75
N LYS A 50 3.26 6.20 -2.75
CA LYS A 50 2.38 7.31 -3.13
C LYS A 50 1.08 7.25 -2.33
N ILE A 51 0.85 8.25 -1.48
CA ILE A 51 -0.33 8.31 -0.61
C ILE A 51 -1.48 8.98 -1.35
N MET A 52 -2.65 8.34 -1.38
CA MET A 52 -3.89 8.85 -1.94
C MET A 52 -5.03 8.77 -0.92
N ASP A 53 -5.89 9.77 -0.93
CA ASP A 53 -7.14 9.75 -0.19
C ASP A 53 -8.19 9.06 -1.09
N VAL A 54 -8.72 7.92 -0.65
CA VAL A 54 -9.55 7.05 -1.53
C VAL A 54 -11.01 7.50 -1.57
N ASP A 55 -11.51 8.08 -0.48
CA ASP A 55 -12.90 8.50 -0.41
C ASP A 55 -13.05 9.97 -0.03
N SER A 56 -14.01 10.64 -0.66
CA SER A 56 -14.42 12.01 -0.31
C SER A 56 -14.90 12.12 1.14
N ASN A 57 -15.19 10.97 1.76
CA ASN A 57 -15.62 10.88 3.15
C ASN A 57 -14.43 10.77 4.11
N GLY A 58 -13.22 10.47 3.68
CA GLY A 58 -12.03 10.37 4.53
C GLY A 58 -12.02 9.16 5.46
N SER A 59 -12.72 8.08 5.12
CA SER A 59 -12.75 6.83 5.90
C SER A 59 -11.55 5.93 5.65
N SER A 60 -10.81 6.14 4.55
CA SER A 60 -9.64 5.32 4.21
C SER A 60 -8.54 6.13 3.54
N LEU A 61 -7.29 5.72 3.80
CA LEU A 61 -6.11 6.16 3.06
C LEU A 61 -5.48 4.96 2.38
N VAL A 62 -4.97 5.17 1.17
CA VAL A 62 -4.20 4.15 0.45
C VAL A 62 -2.80 4.65 0.16
N VAL A 63 -1.84 3.75 0.27
CA VAL A 63 -0.47 3.93 -0.19
C VAL A 63 -0.26 2.99 -1.36
N ILE A 64 -0.04 3.54 -2.56
CA ILE A 64 0.38 2.75 -3.71
C ILE A 64 1.88 2.49 -3.58
N LEU A 65 2.26 1.22 -3.68
CA LEU A 65 3.64 0.74 -3.61
C LEU A 65 4.20 0.40 -4.99
N SER A 66 3.43 -0.25 -5.85
CA SER A 66 3.81 -0.56 -7.23
C SER A 66 2.62 -0.41 -8.18
N GLU A 67 2.93 -0.14 -9.45
CA GLU A 67 1.94 0.05 -10.53
C GLU A 67 2.43 -0.71 -11.77
N TYR A 68 1.64 -1.66 -12.26
CA TYR A 68 1.94 -2.47 -13.43
C TYR A 68 0.87 -2.32 -14.51
N TRP A 69 1.22 -2.80 -15.70
CA TRP A 69 0.38 -2.75 -16.88
C TRP A 69 0.32 -4.13 -17.51
N PHE A 70 -0.87 -4.55 -17.93
CA PHE A 70 -1.02 -5.71 -18.78
C PHE A 70 -0.49 -5.36 -20.17
N GLY A 71 0.54 -6.08 -20.61
CA GLY A 71 1.10 -5.96 -21.94
C GLY A 71 0.36 -6.83 -22.97
N ASP A 72 1.03 -7.12 -24.09
CA ASP A 72 0.58 -8.12 -25.07
C ASP A 72 0.83 -9.57 -24.61
N GLU A 73 1.41 -9.74 -23.42
CA GLU A 73 1.75 -11.03 -22.79
C GLU A 73 0.54 -11.62 -22.05
N ASP A 74 0.69 -12.83 -21.49
CA ASP A 74 -0.37 -13.46 -20.69
C ASP A 74 -0.60 -12.66 -19.40
N GLU A 75 -1.80 -12.08 -19.27
CA GLU A 75 -2.20 -11.25 -18.13
C GLU A 75 -2.08 -11.99 -16.79
N GLN A 76 -2.45 -13.27 -16.77
CA GLN A 76 -2.43 -14.07 -15.54
C GLN A 76 -0.99 -14.36 -15.10
N GLU A 77 -0.13 -14.74 -16.04
CA GLU A 77 1.29 -14.98 -15.76
C GLU A 77 1.97 -13.70 -15.26
N THR A 78 1.70 -12.56 -15.91
CA THR A 78 2.26 -11.26 -15.51
C THR A 78 1.79 -10.85 -14.10
N PHE A 79 0.50 -11.04 -13.81
CA PHE A 79 -0.07 -10.74 -12.50
C PHE A 79 0.53 -11.62 -11.40
N ASP A 80 0.57 -12.93 -11.63
CA ASP A 80 1.08 -13.90 -10.64
C ASP A 80 2.56 -13.68 -10.38
N PHE A 81 3.36 -13.44 -11.42
CA PHE A 81 4.78 -13.10 -11.27
C PHE A 81 4.98 -11.88 -10.38
N ALA A 82 4.28 -10.78 -10.68
CA ALA A 82 4.42 -9.55 -9.91
C ALA A 82 3.94 -9.75 -8.46
N LYS A 83 2.81 -10.44 -8.26
CA LYS A 83 2.27 -10.75 -6.94
C LYS A 83 3.23 -11.59 -6.11
N GLU A 84 3.78 -12.67 -6.64
CA GLU A 84 4.72 -13.54 -5.92
C GLU A 84 5.97 -12.77 -5.45
N ASN A 85 6.43 -11.81 -6.24
CA ASN A 85 7.61 -11.01 -5.89
C ASN A 85 7.31 -9.89 -4.89
N ASP A 86 6.12 -9.27 -4.96
CA ASP A 86 5.77 -8.12 -4.14
C ASP A 86 5.11 -8.50 -2.81
N LEU A 87 4.38 -9.62 -2.75
CA LEU A 87 3.47 -9.95 -1.65
C LEU A 87 4.15 -9.97 -0.28
N GLU A 88 5.28 -10.67 -0.13
CA GLU A 88 6.01 -10.74 1.14
C GLU A 88 6.50 -9.36 1.60
N LYS A 89 6.94 -8.52 0.65
CA LYS A 89 7.44 -7.18 0.95
C LYS A 89 6.30 -6.26 1.39
N ILE A 90 5.15 -6.32 0.72
CA ILE A 90 4.01 -5.48 1.09
C ILE A 90 3.40 -5.91 2.42
N GLU A 91 3.40 -7.21 2.74
CA GLU A 91 3.01 -7.73 4.05
C GLU A 91 3.96 -7.24 5.13
N THR A 92 5.26 -7.21 4.87
CA THR A 92 6.27 -6.66 5.79
C THR A 92 6.07 -5.17 6.06
N ILE A 93 5.80 -4.39 5.00
CA ILE A 93 5.51 -2.95 5.12
C ILE A 93 4.20 -2.74 5.90
N ALA A 94 3.15 -3.51 5.60
CA ALA A 94 1.86 -3.42 6.28
C ALA A 94 1.98 -3.77 7.77
N ALA A 95 2.72 -4.82 8.13
CA ALA A 95 2.99 -5.18 9.52
C ALA A 95 3.74 -4.07 10.26
N SER A 96 4.73 -3.46 9.61
CA SER A 96 5.49 -2.33 10.17
C SER A 96 4.61 -1.10 10.39
N LEU A 97 3.73 -0.78 9.43
CA LEU A 97 2.74 0.29 9.55
C LEU A 97 1.72 -0.01 10.65
N GLN A 98 1.22 -1.24 10.75
CA GLN A 98 0.29 -1.66 11.78
C GLN A 98 0.88 -1.46 13.19
N ALA A 99 2.16 -1.78 13.38
CA ALA A 99 2.85 -1.56 14.64
C ALA A 99 2.96 -0.08 15.03
N LEU A 100 3.09 0.81 14.04
CA LEU A 100 3.16 2.27 14.24
C LEU A 100 1.79 2.91 14.45
N MET A 101 0.74 2.41 13.78
CA MET A 101 -0.63 2.94 13.88
C MET A 101 -1.39 2.43 15.10
N GLY A 102 -0.93 1.35 15.72
CA GLY A 102 -1.55 0.77 16.91
C GLY A 102 -2.85 0.01 16.60
N LYS A 103 -3.58 -0.36 17.65
CA LYS A 103 -4.72 -1.31 17.57
C LYS A 103 -6.04 -0.69 17.15
N GLU A 104 -6.14 0.64 17.08
CA GLU A 104 -7.37 1.35 16.70
C GLU A 104 -7.56 1.42 15.18
N HIS A 105 -6.53 0.98 14.45
CA HIS A 105 -6.47 0.99 13.00
C HIS A 105 -6.28 -0.41 12.46
N ILE A 106 -6.78 -0.62 11.24
CA ILE A 106 -6.51 -1.80 10.43
C ILE A 106 -5.66 -1.35 9.26
N VAL A 107 -4.50 -2.00 9.11
CA VAL A 107 -3.62 -1.85 7.95
C VAL A 107 -3.66 -3.15 7.16
N THR A 108 -4.05 -3.05 5.89
CA THR A 108 -4.21 -4.21 5.01
C THR A 108 -3.26 -4.10 3.83
N ALA A 109 -2.46 -5.14 3.59
CA ALA A 109 -1.72 -5.31 2.34
C ALA A 109 -2.66 -5.88 1.27
N ILE A 110 -2.68 -5.27 0.09
CA ILE A 110 -3.57 -5.64 -1.01
C ILE A 110 -2.71 -5.68 -2.28
N PHE A 111 -2.88 -6.73 -3.06
CA PHE A 111 -2.34 -6.84 -4.41
C PHE A 111 -3.51 -7.18 -5.33
N ASP A 112 -3.93 -6.22 -6.15
CA ASP A 112 -5.17 -6.34 -6.93
C ASP A 112 -5.12 -5.49 -8.21
N GLY A 113 -6.06 -5.74 -9.12
CA GLY A 113 -6.32 -4.92 -10.30
C GLY A 113 -7.27 -3.76 -10.01
N TRP A 114 -7.19 -2.66 -10.79
CA TRP A 114 -8.05 -1.48 -10.63
C TRP A 114 -8.39 -0.75 -11.92
#